data_AF-A0A523TYS4-F1
#
_entry.id   AF-A0A523TYS4-F1
#
_cell.length_a   1.000
_cell.length_b   1.000
_cell.length_c   1.000
_cell.angle_alpha   90.00
_cell.angle_beta   90.00
_cell.angle_gamma   90.00
#
_symmetry.space_group_name_H-M   'P 1'
#
loop_
_entity.id
_entity.type
_entity.pdbx_description
1 polymer ?
#
loop_
_entity_poly.entity_id
_entity_poly.type
_entity_poly.pdbx_seq_one_letter_code
_entity_poly.pdbx_strand_id
1 'polypeptide(L)'
;MQSDAPRRKFLPVTVFLITFGIYLACASVEVGWGDSAKYALLSAEPEVSVRAGYHIGYSYTTALLVRLIPFGSYASKVNQINALYAAVALMLLFKVLRRAVKRDDAALVATLVVALSHPIFLQATIAESYPFFWMVIALFIVAAAKWRETRRTLWLLLGALIAGFGVCVNLSTFFLLPAAIVFLVLTVSKDRPDEWKQLWKPISAAVGFFIIGMLPLIVSAVIVFIRDVNSGSPGSIDLNTMFREMTDIKYAGPFFLTAPGAAVKGIAVFCGLTCYAFPVLAGILVIIGLVDQLRRDRTAAISILVAVCVPVVLFSTYMKQRLVFIYSIPLFLMTFWVAHGARRLFERFPSKRTVVVSFAAMIATPIVVYGIVHACSPKINSLLKSSLKIRNIPHRDNAEYFLVPWRFQGTGTKKFAEEIFALADGGIVYSDFTPYAPLEYLKTYHGMGATVKIKMKEERITPGEAYKYGILYGSSVWFLARHIAPGEMDYMEVVRAPDPKRGPYWRIDYSPEN
;
A
#
# COMPACT_ATOMS: atom_id res chain seq x y z
N MET A 1 39.19 -5.39 -24.06
CA MET A 1 37.74 -5.30 -23.73
C MET A 1 37.40 -6.03 -22.41
N GLN A 2 38.30 -6.08 -21.42
CA GLN A 2 38.14 -6.79 -20.14
C GLN A 2 38.60 -5.91 -18.98
N SER A 3 37.68 -5.25 -18.27
CA SER A 3 37.96 -4.55 -17.00
C SER A 3 36.69 -4.18 -16.20
N ASP A 4 35.53 -4.06 -16.84
CA ASP A 4 34.26 -3.68 -16.18
C ASP A 4 33.60 -4.77 -15.31
N ALA A 5 34.02 -6.04 -15.44
CA ALA A 5 33.38 -7.18 -14.77
C ALA A 5 33.16 -7.02 -13.25
N PRO A 6 34.14 -6.55 -12.44
CA PRO A 6 33.91 -6.28 -11.01
C PRO A 6 32.90 -5.15 -10.79
N ARG A 7 32.99 -4.02 -11.51
CA ARG A 7 32.06 -2.88 -11.37
C ARG A 7 30.60 -3.30 -11.57
N ARG A 8 30.34 -4.16 -12.56
CA ARG A 8 28.98 -4.67 -12.84
C ARG A 8 28.41 -5.61 -11.77
N LYS A 9 29.25 -6.19 -10.89
CA LYS A 9 28.76 -7.00 -9.76
C LYS A 9 28.13 -6.13 -8.65
N PHE A 10 28.66 -4.93 -8.42
CA PHE A 10 28.22 -4.05 -7.34
C PHE A 10 26.98 -3.20 -7.66
N LEU A 11 26.66 -2.95 -8.93
CA LEU A 11 25.52 -2.10 -9.33
C LEU A 11 24.18 -2.39 -8.61
N PRO A 12 23.75 -3.66 -8.39
CA PRO A 12 22.52 -3.92 -7.62
C PRO A 12 22.61 -3.50 -6.14
N VAL A 13 23.79 -3.61 -5.54
CA VAL A 13 24.05 -3.14 -4.17
C VAL A 13 24.06 -1.61 -4.14
N THR A 14 24.60 -0.95 -5.17
CA THR A 14 24.51 0.50 -5.32
C THR A 14 23.05 0.97 -5.45
N VAL A 15 22.21 0.28 -6.23
CA VAL A 15 20.77 0.56 -6.32
C VAL A 15 20.10 0.40 -4.95
N PHE A 16 20.40 -0.68 -4.22
CA PHE A 16 19.90 -0.90 -2.86
C PHE A 16 20.29 0.26 -1.93
N LEU A 17 21.59 0.58 -1.83
CA LEU A 17 22.09 1.61 -0.90
C LEU A 17 21.53 3.00 -1.22
N ILE A 18 21.45 3.39 -2.50
CA ILE A 18 20.89 4.68 -2.90
C ILE A 18 19.39 4.76 -2.57
N THR A 19 18.61 3.75 -2.97
CA THR A 19 17.15 3.77 -2.75
C THR A 19 16.81 3.67 -1.26
N PHE A 20 17.50 2.80 -0.51
CA PHE A 20 17.35 2.70 0.94
C PHE A 20 17.72 4.01 1.65
N GLY A 21 18.85 4.64 1.28
CA GLY A 21 19.28 5.92 1.85
C GLY A 21 18.28 7.05 1.62
N ILE A 22 17.74 7.16 0.40
CA ILE A 22 16.69 8.14 0.06
C ILE A 22 15.42 7.89 0.88
N TYR A 23 14.93 6.65 0.92
CA TYR A 23 13.71 6.33 1.65
C TYR A 23 13.87 6.48 3.17
N LEU A 24 15.03 6.11 3.72
CA LEU A 24 15.34 6.28 5.14
C LEU A 24 15.40 7.77 5.53
N ALA A 25 16.03 8.61 4.72
CA ALA A 25 16.09 10.07 4.94
C ALA A 25 14.72 10.76 4.82
N CYS A 26 13.78 10.18 4.06
CA CYS A 26 12.44 10.71 3.85
C CYS A 26 11.34 9.99 4.65
N ALA A 27 11.68 8.95 5.43
CA ALA A 27 10.75 8.16 6.22
C ALA A 27 10.06 8.99 7.31
N SER A 28 8.81 8.66 7.64
CA SER A 28 8.14 9.26 8.79
C SER A 28 8.84 8.83 10.09
N VAL A 29 9.17 9.80 10.94
CA VAL A 29 9.68 9.55 12.31
C VAL A 29 8.56 9.36 13.34
N GLU A 30 7.34 9.76 12.99
CA GLU A 30 6.12 9.64 13.80
C GLU A 30 5.12 8.67 13.18
N VAL A 31 4.05 8.36 13.94
CA VAL A 31 2.94 7.52 13.46
C VAL A 31 2.14 8.22 12.35
N GLY A 32 1.83 7.49 11.27
CA GLY A 32 1.00 7.99 10.17
C GLY A 32 -0.51 7.90 10.46
N TRP A 33 -1.34 8.37 9.52
CA TRP A 33 -2.80 8.29 9.64
C TRP A 33 -3.34 6.92 9.22
N GLY A 34 -4.44 6.47 9.83
CA GLY A 34 -5.19 5.27 9.40
C GLY A 34 -4.34 4.00 9.31
N ASP A 35 -4.20 3.45 8.10
CA ASP A 35 -3.51 2.16 7.90
C ASP A 35 -2.06 2.18 8.40
N SER A 36 -1.33 3.30 8.29
CA SER A 36 0.04 3.36 8.80
C SER A 36 0.11 3.26 10.33
N ALA A 37 -0.86 3.82 11.07
CA ALA A 37 -0.95 3.61 12.51
C ALA A 37 -1.38 2.18 12.85
N LYS A 38 -2.38 1.64 12.13
CA LYS A 38 -2.82 0.24 12.28
C LYS A 38 -1.68 -0.74 12.05
N TYR A 39 -0.83 -0.53 11.04
CA TYR A 39 0.34 -1.36 10.79
C TYR A 39 1.44 -1.20 11.85
N ALA A 40 1.57 -0.03 12.48
CA ALA A 40 2.44 0.14 13.63
C ALA A 40 1.94 -0.71 14.82
N LEU A 41 0.64 -0.62 15.14
CA LEU A 41 -0.02 -1.45 16.16
C LEU A 41 0.09 -2.95 15.87
N LEU A 42 -0.34 -3.40 14.69
CA LEU A 42 -0.31 -4.82 14.28
C LEU A 42 1.09 -5.39 14.09
N SER A 43 2.13 -4.57 13.96
CA SER A 43 3.52 -5.05 14.00
C SER A 43 4.02 -5.17 15.44
N ALA A 44 3.58 -4.30 16.35
CA ALA A 44 3.94 -4.39 17.76
C ALA A 44 3.27 -5.59 18.44
N GLU A 45 1.98 -5.77 18.20
CA GLU A 45 1.15 -6.86 18.71
C GLU A 45 0.40 -7.55 17.55
N PRO A 46 1.02 -8.53 16.87
CA PRO A 46 0.40 -9.21 15.74
C PRO A 46 -0.84 -10.01 16.10
N GLU A 47 -2.01 -9.54 15.67
CA GLU A 47 -3.27 -10.27 15.81
C GLU A 47 -3.36 -11.45 14.83
N VAL A 48 -3.82 -12.61 15.32
CA VAL A 48 -4.26 -13.72 14.45
C VAL A 48 -5.62 -13.36 13.85
N SER A 49 -5.65 -13.10 12.54
CA SER A 49 -6.85 -12.61 11.84
C SER A 49 -6.93 -13.16 10.42
N VAL A 50 -8.15 -13.37 9.94
CA VAL A 50 -8.44 -13.72 8.54
C VAL A 50 -8.81 -12.50 7.68
N ARG A 51 -8.97 -11.31 8.28
CA ARG A 51 -9.43 -10.11 7.58
C ARG A 51 -8.39 -9.65 6.56
N ALA A 52 -8.80 -9.41 5.31
CA ALA A 52 -7.92 -9.00 4.22
C ALA A 52 -6.99 -7.83 4.60
N GLY A 53 -7.58 -6.78 5.18
CA GLY A 53 -6.88 -5.57 5.61
C GLY A 53 -5.90 -5.73 6.79
N TYR A 54 -5.72 -6.92 7.37
CA TYR A 54 -4.72 -7.16 8.43
C TYR A 54 -3.35 -7.54 7.88
N HIS A 55 -3.27 -8.03 6.64
CA HIS A 55 -2.02 -8.37 5.95
C HIS A 55 -1.05 -9.17 6.83
N ILE A 56 -1.51 -10.28 7.40
CA ILE A 56 -0.79 -11.04 8.44
C ILE A 56 0.68 -11.36 8.08
N GLY A 57 0.97 -11.70 6.82
CA GLY A 57 2.34 -11.95 6.37
C GLY A 57 3.23 -10.72 6.53
N TYR A 58 2.71 -9.54 6.24
CA TYR A 58 3.38 -8.26 6.49
C TYR A 58 3.55 -7.97 7.99
N SER A 59 2.45 -8.03 8.75
CA SER A 59 2.44 -7.63 10.17
C SER A 59 3.38 -8.51 11.01
N TYR A 60 3.32 -9.84 10.85
CA TYR A 60 4.21 -10.78 11.57
C TYR A 60 5.68 -10.70 11.12
N THR A 61 5.97 -10.54 9.82
CA THR A 61 7.36 -10.41 9.35
C THR A 61 7.98 -9.10 9.85
N THR A 62 7.19 -8.02 9.85
CA THR A 62 7.63 -6.70 10.33
C THR A 62 7.84 -6.72 11.84
N ALA A 63 6.95 -7.36 12.62
CA ALA A 63 7.12 -7.57 14.06
C ALA A 63 8.45 -8.24 14.45
N LEU A 64 8.90 -9.21 13.64
CA LEU A 64 10.19 -9.87 13.81
C LEU A 64 11.36 -8.92 13.49
N LEU A 65 11.27 -8.18 12.39
CA LEU A 65 12.35 -7.30 11.91
C LEU A 65 12.49 -6.00 12.72
N VAL A 66 11.42 -5.46 13.34
CA VAL A 66 11.49 -4.25 14.19
C VAL A 66 12.48 -4.44 15.35
N ARG A 67 12.60 -5.67 15.86
CA ARG A 67 13.52 -6.03 16.95
C ARG A 67 15.00 -5.83 16.59
N LEU A 68 15.33 -5.75 15.29
CA LEU A 68 16.68 -5.53 14.79
C LEU A 68 17.04 -4.04 14.68
N ILE A 69 16.08 -3.13 14.84
CA ILE A 69 16.30 -1.68 14.72
C ILE A 69 16.41 -1.08 16.13
N PRO A 70 17.59 -0.58 16.54
CA PRO A 70 17.77 -0.06 17.90
C PRO A 70 17.06 1.27 18.14
N PHE A 71 17.09 2.21 17.19
CA PHE A 71 16.69 3.62 17.40
C PHE A 71 15.32 3.99 16.81
N GLY A 72 14.70 5.04 17.36
CA GLY A 72 13.42 5.60 16.92
C GLY A 72 12.19 5.06 17.66
N SER A 73 11.06 5.74 17.49
CA SER A 73 9.73 5.27 17.96
C SER A 73 9.36 3.95 17.28
N TYR A 74 8.43 3.17 17.87
CA TYR A 74 8.01 1.90 17.26
C TYR A 74 7.48 2.10 15.83
N ALA A 75 6.62 3.11 15.63
CA ALA A 75 6.15 3.49 14.30
C ALA A 75 7.29 3.86 13.33
N SER A 76 8.31 4.61 13.79
CA SER A 76 9.49 4.89 12.96
C SER A 76 10.21 3.61 12.52
N LYS A 77 10.41 2.64 13.42
CA LYS A 77 11.05 1.36 13.06
C LYS A 77 10.28 0.59 11.99
N VAL A 78 8.94 0.61 12.05
CA VAL A 78 8.08 0.03 11.00
C VAL A 78 8.25 0.79 9.66
N ASN A 79 8.28 2.12 9.68
CA ASN A 79 8.53 2.93 8.48
C ASN A 79 9.92 2.64 7.85
N GLN A 80 10.95 2.44 8.68
CA GLN A 80 12.31 2.07 8.24
C GLN A 80 12.36 0.67 7.58
N ILE A 81 11.55 -0.28 8.06
CA ILE A 81 11.42 -1.60 7.43
C ILE A 81 10.71 -1.51 6.08
N ASN A 82 9.77 -0.59 5.93
CA ASN A 82 9.14 -0.32 4.63
C ASN A 82 10.14 0.24 3.60
N ALA A 83 11.02 1.13 4.03
CA ALA A 83 12.15 1.59 3.21
C ALA A 83 13.07 0.42 2.80
N LEU A 84 13.34 -0.52 3.72
CA LEU A 84 14.13 -1.73 3.45
C LEU A 84 13.45 -2.64 2.41
N TYR A 85 12.17 -2.98 2.60
CA TYR A 85 11.41 -3.81 1.66
C TYR A 85 11.39 -3.19 0.26
N ALA A 86 11.13 -1.88 0.14
CA ALA A 86 11.14 -1.18 -1.14
C ALA A 86 12.52 -1.22 -1.82
N ALA A 87 13.60 -0.95 -1.08
CA ALA A 87 14.96 -0.97 -1.62
C ALA A 87 15.39 -2.38 -2.08
N VAL A 88 15.01 -3.44 -1.36
CA VAL A 88 15.26 -4.82 -1.81
C VAL A 88 14.43 -5.17 -3.05
N ALA A 89 13.16 -4.76 -3.10
CA ALA A 89 12.31 -4.93 -4.29
C ALA A 89 12.93 -4.28 -5.53
N LEU A 90 13.44 -3.06 -5.40
CA LEU A 90 14.08 -2.29 -6.48
C LEU A 90 15.44 -2.87 -6.90
N MET A 91 16.26 -3.36 -5.96
CA MET A 91 17.47 -4.12 -6.27
C MET A 91 17.15 -5.38 -7.09
N LEU A 92 16.11 -6.14 -6.70
CA LEU A 92 15.68 -7.34 -7.41
C LEU A 92 15.12 -7.00 -8.80
N LEU A 93 14.29 -5.96 -8.90
CA LEU A 93 13.78 -5.44 -10.15
C LEU A 93 14.93 -5.04 -11.09
N PHE A 94 15.91 -4.26 -10.64
CA PHE A 94 17.11 -3.92 -11.42
C PHE A 94 17.84 -5.18 -11.94
N LYS A 95 18.03 -6.20 -11.10
CA LYS A 95 18.65 -7.48 -11.49
C LYS A 95 17.86 -8.20 -12.60
N VAL A 96 16.53 -8.10 -12.62
CA VAL A 96 15.69 -8.67 -13.69
C VAL A 96 15.73 -7.79 -14.94
N LEU A 97 15.49 -6.49 -14.81
CA LEU A 97 15.49 -5.53 -15.92
C LEU A 97 16.81 -5.61 -16.69
N ARG A 98 17.95 -5.61 -16.00
CA ARG A 98 19.27 -5.75 -16.62
C ARG A 98 19.40 -7.01 -17.49
N ARG A 99 18.79 -8.14 -17.09
CA ARG A 99 18.77 -9.37 -17.91
C ARG A 99 17.83 -9.24 -19.11
N ALA A 100 16.65 -8.65 -18.91
CA ALA A 100 15.64 -8.46 -19.96
C ALA A 100 16.12 -7.50 -21.06
N VAL A 101 16.66 -6.33 -20.68
CA VAL A 101 17.09 -5.29 -21.63
C VAL A 101 18.55 -5.44 -22.10
N LYS A 102 19.38 -6.21 -21.39
CA LYS A 102 20.82 -6.39 -21.67
C LYS A 102 21.62 -5.07 -21.74
N ARG A 103 21.16 -4.04 -21.03
CA ARG A 103 21.81 -2.72 -20.88
C ARG A 103 21.70 -2.23 -19.44
N ASP A 104 22.84 -2.03 -18.80
CA ASP A 104 22.93 -1.65 -17.39
C ASP A 104 22.37 -0.24 -17.14
N ASP A 105 22.63 0.69 -18.06
CA ASP A 105 22.15 2.07 -17.99
C ASP A 105 20.63 2.16 -18.13
N ALA A 106 20.04 1.56 -19.16
CA ALA A 106 18.60 1.52 -19.37
C ALA A 106 17.84 0.87 -18.21
N ALA A 107 18.40 -0.19 -17.62
CA ALA A 107 17.85 -0.81 -16.41
C ALA A 107 17.95 0.14 -15.20
N LEU A 108 19.09 0.82 -15.01
CA LEU A 108 19.29 1.77 -13.91
C LEU A 108 18.34 2.97 -14.00
N VAL A 109 18.18 3.56 -15.19
CA VAL A 109 17.23 4.66 -15.44
C VAL A 109 15.83 4.23 -15.04
N ALA A 110 15.37 3.09 -15.54
CA ALA A 110 14.02 2.61 -15.26
C ALA A 110 13.80 2.33 -13.77
N THR A 111 14.75 1.68 -13.08
CA THR A 111 14.66 1.44 -11.64
C THR A 111 14.63 2.74 -10.83
N LEU A 112 15.45 3.74 -11.17
CA LEU A 112 15.46 5.01 -10.44
C LEU A 112 14.20 5.86 -10.73
N VAL A 113 13.68 5.82 -11.97
CA VAL A 113 12.42 6.48 -12.35
C VAL A 113 11.23 5.90 -11.56
N VAL A 114 11.14 4.57 -11.43
CA VAL A 114 10.07 3.98 -10.60
C VAL A 114 10.32 4.19 -9.11
N ALA A 115 11.57 4.15 -8.64
CA ALA A 115 11.92 4.42 -7.24
C ALA A 115 11.49 5.82 -6.78
N LEU A 116 11.65 6.82 -7.65
CA LEU A 116 11.26 8.21 -7.41
C LEU A 116 9.81 8.49 -7.84
N SER A 117 9.06 7.51 -8.35
CA SER A 117 7.66 7.73 -8.71
C SER A 117 6.78 7.83 -7.46
N HIS A 118 5.83 8.77 -7.48
CA HIS A 118 5.02 9.16 -6.31
C HIS A 118 4.57 8.02 -5.39
N PRO A 119 3.83 6.98 -5.83
CA PRO A 119 3.27 6.00 -4.90
C PRO A 119 4.33 5.04 -4.36
N ILE A 120 5.38 4.76 -5.13
CA ILE A 120 6.49 3.90 -4.73
C ILE A 120 7.27 4.59 -3.61
N PHE A 121 7.61 5.87 -3.82
CA PHE A 121 8.32 6.68 -2.83
C PHE A 121 7.45 6.93 -1.58
N LEU A 122 6.17 7.29 -1.76
CA LEU A 122 5.23 7.48 -0.64
C LEU A 122 5.14 6.23 0.25
N GLN A 123 4.85 5.07 -0.33
CA GLN A 123 4.64 3.85 0.46
C GLN A 123 5.96 3.27 1.02
N ALA A 124 7.11 3.61 0.44
CA ALA A 124 8.42 3.29 1.00
C ALA A 124 8.80 4.14 2.23
N THR A 125 8.13 5.27 2.48
CA THR A 125 8.43 6.18 3.61
C THR A 125 7.46 6.07 4.79
N ILE A 126 6.41 5.25 4.67
CA ILE A 126 5.38 5.02 5.71
C ILE A 126 5.05 3.53 5.83
N ALA A 127 4.53 3.12 6.98
CA ALA A 127 3.98 1.79 7.22
C ALA A 127 2.78 1.51 6.29
N GLU A 128 2.94 0.52 5.42
CA GLU A 128 2.02 0.10 4.36
C GLU A 128 2.39 -1.32 3.90
N SER A 129 1.44 -2.15 3.44
CA SER A 129 1.74 -3.55 3.06
C SER A 129 2.40 -3.69 1.67
N TYR A 130 2.33 -2.67 0.83
CA TYR A 130 2.74 -2.73 -0.58
C TYR A 130 4.25 -2.86 -0.83
N PRO A 131 5.17 -2.19 -0.10
CA PRO A 131 6.61 -2.39 -0.31
C PRO A 131 7.08 -3.83 -0.17
N PHE A 132 6.55 -4.54 0.84
CA PHE A 132 6.81 -5.97 0.98
C PHE A 132 6.20 -6.77 -0.17
N PHE A 133 4.98 -6.42 -0.58
CA PHE A 133 4.36 -7.06 -1.73
C PHE A 133 5.15 -6.87 -3.03
N TRP A 134 5.74 -5.69 -3.30
CA TRP A 134 6.63 -5.51 -4.45
C TRP A 134 7.90 -6.37 -4.34
N MET A 135 8.44 -6.58 -3.13
CA MET A 135 9.57 -7.49 -2.92
C MET A 135 9.18 -8.93 -3.27
N VAL A 136 7.99 -9.38 -2.84
CA VAL A 136 7.44 -10.69 -3.21
C VAL A 136 7.22 -10.81 -4.73
N ILE A 137 6.65 -9.79 -5.38
CA ILE A 137 6.50 -9.74 -6.84
C ILE A 137 7.87 -9.84 -7.54
N ALA A 138 8.88 -9.11 -7.06
CA ALA A 138 10.22 -9.15 -7.65
C ALA A 138 10.89 -10.52 -7.48
N LEU A 139 10.74 -11.16 -6.31
CA LEU A 139 11.19 -12.53 -6.06
C LEU A 139 10.47 -13.54 -6.97
N PHE A 140 9.15 -13.42 -7.12
CA PHE A 140 8.35 -14.24 -8.03
C PHE A 140 8.82 -14.12 -9.48
N ILE A 141 9.05 -12.89 -9.96
CA ILE A 141 9.56 -12.66 -11.33
C ILE A 141 10.98 -13.22 -11.49
N VAL A 142 11.84 -13.12 -10.47
CA VAL A 142 13.17 -13.78 -10.49
C VAL A 142 13.03 -15.29 -10.63
N ALA A 143 12.13 -15.92 -9.88
CA ALA A 143 11.86 -17.36 -9.96
C ALA A 143 11.29 -17.76 -11.33
N ALA A 144 10.30 -17.02 -11.85
CA ALA A 144 9.70 -17.25 -13.17
C ALA A 144 10.72 -17.11 -14.31
N ALA A 145 11.57 -16.08 -14.26
CA ALA A 145 12.66 -15.89 -15.22
C ALA A 145 13.67 -17.05 -15.14
N LYS A 146 14.06 -17.47 -13.93
CA LYS A 146 14.99 -18.60 -13.72
C LYS A 146 14.41 -19.95 -14.14
N TRP A 147 13.12 -20.17 -13.94
CA TRP A 147 12.42 -21.34 -14.45
C TRP A 147 12.41 -21.34 -15.98
N ARG A 148 12.08 -20.22 -16.64
CA ARG A 148 12.13 -20.11 -18.11
C ARG A 148 13.54 -20.31 -18.67
N GLU A 149 14.57 -19.77 -18.01
CA GLU A 149 15.99 -19.93 -18.40
C GLU A 149 16.49 -21.38 -18.26
N THR A 150 16.13 -22.09 -17.19
CA THR A 150 16.78 -23.36 -16.81
C THR A 150 15.88 -24.59 -16.84
N ARG A 151 14.56 -24.42 -16.97
CA ARG A 151 13.49 -25.42 -16.86
C ARG A 151 13.54 -26.32 -15.61
N ARG A 152 14.34 -25.96 -14.59
CA ARG A 152 14.44 -26.72 -13.34
C ARG A 152 13.17 -26.55 -12.49
N THR A 153 12.55 -27.66 -12.13
CA THR A 153 11.35 -27.73 -11.27
C THR A 153 11.48 -26.91 -9.99
N LEU A 154 12.66 -26.86 -9.37
CA LEU A 154 12.94 -26.03 -8.19
C LEU A 154 12.45 -24.57 -8.33
N TRP A 155 12.67 -23.92 -9.48
CA TRP A 155 12.25 -22.53 -9.66
C TRP A 155 10.74 -22.37 -9.84
N LEU A 156 10.04 -23.40 -10.35
CA LEU A 156 8.58 -23.43 -10.39
C LEU A 156 8.01 -23.58 -8.97
N LEU A 157 8.56 -24.50 -8.17
CA LEU A 157 8.14 -24.73 -6.79
C LEU A 157 8.42 -23.51 -5.90
N LEU A 158 9.60 -22.89 -6.02
CA LEU A 158 9.93 -21.64 -5.32
C LEU A 158 9.01 -20.50 -5.76
N GLY A 159 8.75 -20.34 -7.07
CA GLY A 159 7.80 -19.35 -7.56
C GLY A 159 6.40 -19.53 -6.98
N ALA A 160 5.92 -20.77 -6.91
CA ALA A 160 4.62 -21.09 -6.32
C ALA A 160 4.58 -20.84 -4.81
N LEU A 161 5.62 -21.22 -4.07
CA LEU A 161 5.77 -20.93 -2.64
C LEU A 161 5.76 -19.42 -2.34
N ILE A 162 6.50 -18.65 -3.14
CA ILE A 162 6.56 -17.18 -3.05
C ILE A 162 5.19 -16.57 -3.36
N ALA A 163 4.46 -17.08 -4.36
CA ALA A 163 3.12 -16.62 -4.69
C ALA A 163 2.11 -16.98 -3.57
N GLY A 164 2.20 -18.16 -2.97
CA GLY A 164 1.36 -18.58 -1.85
C GLY A 164 1.57 -17.68 -0.63
N PHE A 165 2.83 -17.44 -0.25
CA PHE A 165 3.17 -16.50 0.82
C PHE A 165 2.78 -15.06 0.47
N GLY A 166 2.82 -14.70 -0.81
CA GLY A 166 2.32 -13.42 -1.32
C GLY A 166 0.87 -13.16 -0.96
N VAL A 167 0.01 -14.18 -0.96
CA VAL A 167 -1.40 -14.04 -0.51
C VAL A 167 -1.46 -13.60 0.96
N CYS A 168 -0.60 -14.15 1.83
CA CYS A 168 -0.51 -13.75 3.23
C CYS A 168 -0.04 -12.30 3.41
N VAL A 169 0.82 -11.79 2.52
CA VAL A 169 1.30 -10.40 2.52
C VAL A 169 0.23 -9.45 1.95
N ASN A 170 -0.38 -9.80 0.81
CA ASN A 170 -1.44 -9.02 0.18
C ASN A 170 -2.27 -9.90 -0.77
N LEU A 171 -3.59 -9.98 -0.55
CA LEU A 171 -4.51 -10.76 -1.38
C LEU A 171 -4.56 -10.33 -2.85
N SER A 172 -4.09 -9.12 -3.17
CA SER A 172 -3.87 -8.67 -4.56
C SER A 172 -2.94 -9.61 -5.36
N THR A 173 -2.20 -10.50 -4.71
CA THR A 173 -1.45 -11.59 -5.34
C THR A 173 -2.33 -12.45 -6.26
N PHE A 174 -3.60 -12.69 -5.89
CA PHE A 174 -4.53 -13.43 -6.74
C PHE A 174 -4.74 -12.77 -8.11
N PHE A 175 -4.67 -11.44 -8.20
CA PHE A 175 -4.81 -10.69 -9.45
C PHE A 175 -3.60 -10.84 -10.39
N LEU A 176 -2.49 -11.42 -9.91
CA LEU A 176 -1.31 -11.74 -10.70
C LEU A 176 -1.31 -13.20 -11.21
N LEU A 177 -2.17 -14.08 -10.69
CA LEU A 177 -2.28 -15.47 -11.17
C LEU A 177 -2.65 -15.58 -12.66
N PRO A 178 -3.56 -14.78 -13.24
CA PRO A 178 -3.82 -14.81 -14.68
C PRO A 178 -2.56 -14.55 -15.51
N ALA A 179 -1.71 -13.62 -15.06
CA ALA A 179 -0.44 -13.33 -15.72
C ALA A 179 0.58 -14.48 -15.58
N ALA A 180 0.62 -15.14 -14.42
CA ALA A 180 1.45 -16.33 -14.20
C ALA A 180 1.02 -17.51 -15.08
N ILE A 181 -0.29 -17.73 -15.24
CA ILE A 181 -0.87 -18.75 -16.12
C ILE A 181 -0.55 -18.43 -17.58
N VAL A 182 -0.77 -17.18 -18.03
CA VAL A 182 -0.42 -16.72 -19.38
C VAL A 182 1.08 -16.88 -19.64
N PHE A 183 1.94 -16.55 -18.67
CA PHE A 183 3.38 -16.76 -18.78
C PHE A 183 3.73 -18.24 -18.94
N LEU A 184 3.18 -19.12 -18.10
CA LEU A 184 3.37 -20.56 -18.18
C LEU A 184 2.94 -21.09 -19.55
N VAL A 185 1.70 -20.80 -19.97
CA VAL A 185 1.12 -21.28 -21.23
C VAL A 185 1.95 -20.82 -22.44
N LEU A 186 2.25 -19.53 -22.53
CA LEU A 186 3.03 -18.98 -23.65
C LEU A 186 4.52 -19.39 -23.62
N THR A 187 5.06 -19.81 -22.47
CA THR A 187 6.44 -20.31 -22.34
C THR A 187 6.56 -21.79 -22.69
N VAL A 188 5.50 -22.58 -22.52
CA VAL A 188 5.48 -24.00 -22.89
C VAL A 188 5.05 -24.17 -24.35
N SER A 189 3.85 -23.69 -24.70
CA SER A 189 3.25 -23.92 -26.03
C SER A 189 4.04 -23.33 -27.20
N LYS A 190 4.82 -22.26 -26.97
CA LYS A 190 5.66 -21.66 -28.00
C LYS A 190 6.99 -22.41 -28.19
N ASP A 191 7.63 -22.76 -27.08
CA ASP A 191 9.01 -23.25 -27.12
C ASP A 191 9.03 -24.78 -27.34
N ARG A 192 8.17 -25.55 -26.66
CA ARG A 192 8.10 -27.03 -26.71
C ARG A 192 6.72 -27.59 -26.29
N PRO A 193 5.80 -27.87 -27.23
CA PRO A 193 4.45 -28.33 -26.90
C PRO A 193 4.40 -29.71 -26.20
N ASP A 194 5.34 -30.61 -26.48
CA ASP A 194 5.38 -31.95 -25.88
C ASP A 194 5.69 -31.94 -24.37
N GLU A 195 6.26 -30.85 -23.84
CA GLU A 195 6.56 -30.70 -22.41
C GLU A 195 5.29 -30.67 -21.54
N TRP A 196 4.10 -30.36 -22.11
CA TRP A 196 2.84 -30.36 -21.34
C TRP A 196 2.55 -31.69 -20.62
N LYS A 197 2.84 -32.83 -21.26
CA LYS A 197 2.69 -34.17 -20.66
C LYS A 197 3.68 -34.45 -19.53
N GLN A 198 4.79 -33.71 -19.47
CA GLN A 198 5.82 -33.87 -18.43
C GLN A 198 5.62 -32.88 -17.28
N LEU A 199 4.97 -31.74 -17.54
CA LEU A 199 4.78 -30.66 -16.57
C LEU A 199 3.67 -30.90 -15.55
N TRP A 200 2.76 -31.86 -15.74
CA TRP A 200 1.67 -32.08 -14.76
C TRP A 200 2.20 -32.39 -13.35
N LYS A 201 3.24 -33.23 -13.21
CA LYS A 201 3.86 -33.53 -11.90
C LYS A 201 4.47 -32.26 -11.26
N PRO A 202 5.35 -31.49 -11.96
CA PRO A 202 5.79 -30.17 -11.50
C PRO A 202 4.67 -29.20 -11.14
N ILE A 203 3.57 -29.17 -11.90
CA ILE A 203 2.43 -28.26 -11.66
C ILE A 203 1.63 -28.69 -10.43
N SER A 204 1.32 -29.98 -10.26
CA SER A 204 0.67 -30.50 -9.05
C SER A 204 1.52 -30.25 -7.80
N ALA A 205 2.84 -30.47 -7.90
CA ALA A 205 3.77 -30.13 -6.84
C ALA A 205 3.82 -28.61 -6.57
N ALA A 206 3.76 -27.77 -7.61
CA ALA A 206 3.70 -26.32 -7.47
C ALA A 206 2.41 -25.86 -6.76
N VAL A 207 1.24 -26.47 -7.05
CA VAL A 207 -0.01 -26.23 -6.30
C VAL A 207 0.18 -26.58 -4.82
N GLY A 208 0.83 -27.71 -4.51
CA GLY A 208 1.21 -28.06 -3.14
C GLY A 208 2.10 -27.00 -2.47
N PHE A 209 3.15 -26.53 -3.16
CA PHE A 209 4.03 -25.47 -2.65
C PHE A 209 3.32 -24.12 -2.49
N PHE A 210 2.35 -23.79 -3.34
CA PHE A 210 1.49 -22.61 -3.18
C PHE A 210 0.64 -22.70 -1.91
N ILE A 211 0.02 -23.85 -1.65
CA ILE A 211 -0.74 -24.10 -0.41
C ILE A 211 0.18 -24.03 0.82
N ILE A 212 1.41 -24.58 0.74
CA ILE A 212 2.43 -24.46 1.79
C ILE A 212 2.79 -22.99 2.04
N GLY A 213 2.92 -22.17 0.99
CA GLY A 213 3.16 -20.72 1.12
C GLY A 213 2.01 -20.00 1.83
N MET A 214 0.77 -20.45 1.62
CA MET A 214 -0.44 -19.92 2.27
C MET A 214 -0.63 -20.39 3.72
N LEU A 215 0.23 -21.27 4.26
CA LEU A 215 0.04 -21.83 5.61
C LEU A 215 -0.20 -20.79 6.72
N PRO A 216 0.46 -19.62 6.79
CA PRO A 216 0.15 -18.61 7.81
C PRO A 216 -1.31 -18.15 7.80
N LEU A 217 -1.92 -18.04 6.61
CA LEU A 217 -3.33 -17.67 6.44
C LEU A 217 -4.27 -18.84 6.76
N ILE A 218 -3.91 -20.05 6.35
CA ILE A 218 -4.68 -21.27 6.65
C ILE A 218 -4.69 -21.53 8.17
N VAL A 219 -3.54 -21.42 8.84
CA VAL A 219 -3.42 -21.55 10.30
C VAL A 219 -4.19 -20.44 11.02
N SER A 220 -4.12 -19.18 10.54
CA SER A 220 -4.92 -18.09 11.10
C SER A 220 -6.42 -18.36 10.95
N ALA A 221 -6.86 -18.93 9.83
CA ALA A 221 -8.24 -19.34 9.62
C ALA A 221 -8.69 -20.43 10.58
N VAL A 222 -7.88 -21.48 10.76
CA VAL A 222 -8.16 -22.57 11.72
C VAL A 222 -8.22 -22.04 13.15
N ILE A 223 -7.31 -21.16 13.57
CA ILE A 223 -7.32 -20.57 14.92
C ILE A 223 -8.56 -19.69 15.13
N VAL A 224 -8.93 -18.85 14.16
CA VAL A 224 -10.15 -18.02 14.25
C VAL A 224 -11.40 -18.90 14.32
N PHE A 225 -11.49 -19.97 13.52
CA PHE A 225 -12.59 -20.92 13.56
C PHE A 225 -12.69 -21.66 14.92
N ILE A 226 -11.57 -22.13 15.48
CA ILE A 226 -11.55 -22.77 16.81
C ILE A 226 -11.98 -21.77 17.90
N ARG A 227 -11.59 -20.50 17.80
CA ARG A 227 -12.04 -19.44 18.73
C ARG A 227 -13.55 -19.18 18.63
N ASP A 228 -14.12 -19.17 17.43
CA ASP A 228 -15.59 -19.04 17.22
C ASP A 228 -16.34 -20.19 17.89
N VAL A 229 -15.95 -21.44 17.59
CA VAL A 229 -16.55 -22.65 18.19
C VAL A 229 -16.45 -22.64 19.72
N ASN A 230 -15.30 -22.29 20.28
CA ASN A 230 -15.07 -22.25 21.73
C ASN A 230 -15.78 -21.07 22.44
N SER A 231 -16.26 -20.06 21.70
CA SER A 231 -16.95 -18.89 22.28
C SER A 231 -18.38 -19.17 22.76
N GLY A 232 -18.87 -20.40 22.59
CA GLY A 232 -20.25 -20.76 22.92
C GLY A 232 -21.29 -20.31 21.90
N SER A 233 -20.87 -19.77 20.75
CA SER A 233 -21.72 -19.45 19.59
C SER A 233 -21.29 -20.22 18.33
N PRO A 234 -21.31 -21.58 18.31
CA PRO A 234 -20.73 -22.35 17.20
C PRO A 234 -21.49 -22.09 15.90
N GLY A 235 -20.77 -21.61 14.88
CA GLY A 235 -21.34 -21.30 13.57
C GLY A 235 -21.71 -19.84 13.36
N SER A 236 -21.25 -18.92 14.21
CA SER A 236 -21.41 -17.47 13.96
C SER A 236 -20.57 -17.00 12.77
N ILE A 237 -19.43 -17.66 12.51
CA ILE A 237 -18.59 -17.43 11.34
C ILE A 237 -18.62 -18.66 10.42
N ASP A 238 -19.60 -18.70 9.51
CA ASP A 238 -19.65 -19.71 8.46
C ASP A 238 -18.52 -19.52 7.41
N LEU A 239 -18.28 -20.53 6.56
CA LEU A 239 -17.25 -20.45 5.51
C LEU A 239 -17.47 -19.26 4.55
N ASN A 240 -18.72 -18.84 4.33
CA ASN A 240 -18.99 -17.65 3.51
C ASN A 240 -18.58 -16.36 4.22
N THR A 241 -18.77 -16.26 5.53
CA THR A 241 -18.33 -15.14 6.36
C THR A 241 -16.81 -15.09 6.44
N MET A 242 -16.14 -16.23 6.67
CA MET A 242 -14.67 -16.33 6.58
C MET A 242 -14.18 -15.85 5.20
N PHE A 243 -14.77 -16.35 4.12
CA PHE A 243 -14.43 -15.94 2.75
C PHE A 243 -14.67 -14.44 2.52
N ARG A 244 -15.77 -13.87 3.05
CA ARG A 244 -16.10 -12.45 2.92
C ARG A 244 -15.13 -11.54 3.68
N GLU A 245 -14.67 -11.94 4.86
CA GLU A 245 -13.61 -11.23 5.60
C GLU A 245 -12.24 -11.40 4.93
N MET A 246 -11.93 -12.59 4.40
CA MET A 246 -10.67 -12.87 3.67
C MET A 246 -10.54 -12.11 2.36
N THR A 247 -11.64 -11.89 1.64
CA THR A 247 -11.62 -11.25 0.32
C THR A 247 -12.03 -9.78 0.35
N ASP A 248 -12.55 -9.29 1.48
CA ASP A 248 -13.26 -8.01 1.59
C ASP A 248 -14.38 -7.84 0.54
N ILE A 249 -14.91 -8.93 -0.03
CA ILE A 249 -15.92 -8.92 -1.10
C ILE A 249 -17.25 -8.28 -0.65
N LYS A 250 -17.47 -8.13 0.66
CA LYS A 250 -18.54 -7.31 1.25
C LYS A 250 -18.53 -5.85 0.76
N TYR A 251 -17.35 -5.30 0.43
CA TYR A 251 -17.21 -3.99 -0.21
C TYR A 251 -17.25 -4.05 -1.74
N ALA A 252 -17.14 -5.24 -2.34
CA ALA A 252 -17.05 -5.44 -3.79
C ALA A 252 -18.41 -5.75 -4.45
N GLY A 253 -19.30 -6.46 -3.75
CA GLY A 253 -20.58 -6.96 -4.27
C GLY A 253 -21.44 -5.93 -5.01
N PRO A 254 -21.60 -4.69 -4.50
CA PRO A 254 -22.36 -3.66 -5.21
C PRO A 254 -21.66 -3.13 -6.48
N PHE A 255 -20.32 -3.15 -6.55
CA PHE A 255 -19.56 -2.35 -7.52
C PHE A 255 -19.23 -3.09 -8.82
N PHE A 256 -19.00 -4.41 -8.78
CA PHE A 256 -18.68 -5.19 -9.99
C PHE A 256 -19.83 -5.29 -10.99
N LEU A 257 -21.08 -5.11 -10.53
CA LEU A 257 -22.28 -5.40 -11.32
C LEU A 257 -23.06 -4.15 -11.78
N THR A 258 -22.79 -2.95 -11.26
CA THR A 258 -23.76 -1.83 -11.35
C THR A 258 -23.26 -0.51 -11.97
N ALA A 259 -21.96 -0.32 -12.23
CA ALA A 259 -21.47 1.01 -12.64
C ALA A 259 -20.28 1.02 -13.64
N PRO A 260 -20.52 0.84 -14.96
CA PRO A 260 -19.51 1.07 -16.01
C PRO A 260 -18.87 2.47 -15.91
N GLY A 261 -19.65 3.50 -15.59
CA GLY A 261 -19.16 4.87 -15.37
C GLY A 261 -18.25 5.04 -14.14
N ALA A 262 -18.26 4.10 -13.17
CA ALA A 262 -17.28 4.07 -12.09
C ALA A 262 -15.93 3.54 -12.59
N ALA A 263 -15.92 2.48 -13.40
CA ALA A 263 -14.70 1.93 -14.01
C ALA A 263 -14.00 2.98 -14.90
N VAL A 264 -14.74 3.68 -15.76
CA VAL A 264 -14.19 4.76 -16.61
C VAL A 264 -13.55 5.86 -15.77
N LYS A 265 -14.19 6.29 -14.66
CA LYS A 265 -13.63 7.28 -13.73
C LYS A 265 -12.38 6.75 -13.02
N GLY A 266 -12.37 5.48 -12.60
CA GLY A 266 -11.20 4.84 -12.00
C GLY A 266 -10.01 4.76 -12.96
N ILE A 267 -10.25 4.38 -14.22
CA ILE A 267 -9.23 4.35 -15.27
C ILE A 267 -8.70 5.76 -15.58
N ALA A 268 -9.57 6.78 -15.65
CA ALA A 268 -9.15 8.16 -15.85
C ALA A 268 -8.27 8.67 -14.70
N VAL A 269 -8.63 8.36 -13.44
CA VAL A 269 -7.80 8.64 -12.27
C VAL A 269 -6.48 7.89 -12.32
N PHE A 270 -6.47 6.60 -12.70
CA PHE A 270 -5.25 5.81 -12.88
C PHE A 270 -4.33 6.42 -13.95
N CYS A 271 -4.86 6.86 -15.08
CA CYS A 271 -4.08 7.54 -16.12
C CYS A 271 -3.49 8.87 -15.61
N GLY A 272 -4.28 9.70 -14.93
CA GLY A 272 -3.80 10.95 -14.33
C GLY A 272 -2.70 10.73 -13.29
N LEU A 273 -2.90 9.76 -12.39
CA LEU A 273 -1.91 9.36 -11.39
C LEU A 273 -0.66 8.71 -12.01
N THR A 274 -0.79 8.03 -13.16
CA THR A 274 0.34 7.50 -13.94
C THR A 274 1.13 8.62 -14.59
N CYS A 275 0.48 9.65 -15.15
CA CYS A 275 1.17 10.85 -15.66
C CYS A 275 1.89 11.63 -14.53
N TYR A 276 1.35 11.62 -13.32
CA TYR A 276 1.98 12.20 -12.13
C TYR A 276 3.18 11.37 -11.61
N ALA A 277 3.08 10.04 -11.69
CA ALA A 277 4.15 9.11 -11.32
C ALA A 277 5.29 9.08 -12.37
N PHE A 278 4.95 9.22 -13.65
CA PHE A 278 5.86 9.18 -14.81
C PHE A 278 5.68 10.43 -15.69
N PRO A 279 6.26 11.59 -15.29
CA PRO A 279 6.19 12.81 -16.08
C PRO A 279 6.69 12.61 -17.52
N VAL A 280 5.90 13.10 -18.49
CA VAL A 280 6.07 13.13 -19.96
C VAL A 280 7.07 12.11 -20.54
N LEU A 281 8.38 12.35 -20.40
CA LEU A 281 9.44 11.48 -20.92
C LEU A 281 9.28 10.01 -20.48
N ALA A 282 8.98 9.77 -19.20
CA ALA A 282 8.82 8.42 -18.67
C ALA A 282 7.54 7.73 -19.22
N GLY A 283 6.44 8.48 -19.37
CA GLY A 283 5.22 7.99 -20.02
C GLY A 283 5.41 7.62 -21.50
N ILE A 284 6.19 8.42 -22.24
CA ILE A 284 6.56 8.11 -23.63
C ILE A 284 7.40 6.82 -23.70
N LEU A 285 8.35 6.63 -22.76
CA LEU A 285 9.15 5.41 -22.70
C LEU A 285 8.30 4.15 -22.43
N VAL A 286 7.22 4.25 -21.65
CA VAL A 286 6.27 3.14 -21.45
C VAL A 286 5.69 2.67 -22.79
N ILE A 287 5.20 3.58 -23.63
CA ILE A 287 4.58 3.22 -24.92
C ILE A 287 5.61 2.60 -25.87
N ILE A 288 6.76 3.25 -26.04
CA ILE A 288 7.86 2.74 -26.88
C ILE A 288 8.35 1.38 -26.38
N GLY A 289 8.44 1.23 -25.07
CA GLY A 289 8.93 0.03 -24.40
C GLY A 289 8.02 -1.17 -24.52
N LEU A 290 6.70 -0.99 -24.39
CA LEU A 290 5.72 -2.05 -24.64
C LEU A 290 5.82 -2.55 -26.07
N VAL A 291 5.87 -1.65 -27.06
CA VAL A 291 6.03 -2.01 -28.48
C VAL A 291 7.36 -2.72 -28.75
N ASP A 292 8.46 -2.30 -28.11
CA ASP A 292 9.75 -2.99 -28.22
C ASP A 292 9.72 -4.39 -27.58
N GLN A 293 9.15 -4.51 -26.38
CA GLN A 293 9.07 -5.78 -25.69
C GLN A 293 8.18 -6.77 -26.46
N LEU A 294 7.04 -6.34 -27.00
CA LEU A 294 6.19 -7.14 -27.89
C LEU A 294 6.91 -7.61 -29.17
N ARG A 295 7.93 -6.89 -29.64
CA ARG A 295 8.76 -7.29 -30.79
C ARG A 295 9.90 -8.24 -30.41
N ARG A 296 10.40 -8.20 -29.18
CA ARG A 296 11.57 -8.98 -28.73
C ARG A 296 11.22 -10.21 -27.90
N ASP A 297 10.23 -10.11 -27.02
CA ASP A 297 9.78 -11.17 -26.11
C ASP A 297 8.28 -11.04 -25.83
N ARG A 298 7.47 -11.50 -26.81
CA ARG A 298 6.00 -11.51 -26.72
C ARG A 298 5.48 -12.16 -25.42
N THR A 299 6.11 -13.25 -24.98
CA THR A 299 5.70 -13.99 -23.78
C THR A 299 5.80 -13.11 -22.53
N ALA A 300 6.95 -12.47 -22.31
CA ALA A 300 7.10 -11.54 -21.18
C ALA A 300 6.21 -10.29 -21.33
N ALA A 301 6.13 -9.72 -22.53
CA ALA A 301 5.33 -8.52 -22.79
C ALA A 301 3.82 -8.73 -22.50
N ILE A 302 3.23 -9.82 -23.02
CA ILE A 302 1.82 -10.14 -22.82
C ILE A 302 1.54 -10.48 -21.35
N SER A 303 2.43 -11.25 -20.70
CA SER A 303 2.26 -11.59 -19.28
C SER A 303 2.30 -10.35 -18.38
N ILE A 304 3.24 -9.42 -18.63
CA ILE A 304 3.32 -8.15 -17.89
C ILE A 304 2.11 -7.26 -18.21
N LEU A 305 1.63 -7.24 -19.45
CA LEU A 305 0.42 -6.51 -19.83
C LEU A 305 -0.82 -7.03 -19.08
N VAL A 306 -0.99 -8.36 -18.97
CA VAL A 306 -2.06 -8.96 -18.15
C VAL A 306 -1.88 -8.60 -16.67
N ALA A 307 -0.65 -8.66 -16.14
CA ALA A 307 -0.33 -8.31 -14.75
C ALA A 307 -0.54 -6.82 -14.43
N VAL A 308 -0.55 -5.94 -15.43
CA VAL A 308 -0.90 -4.53 -15.31
C VAL A 308 -2.41 -4.32 -15.46
N CYS A 309 -3.01 -4.86 -16.52
CA CYS A 309 -4.41 -4.60 -16.86
C CYS A 309 -5.40 -5.21 -15.87
N VAL A 310 -5.17 -6.44 -15.39
CA VAL A 310 -6.10 -7.10 -14.45
C VAL A 310 -6.22 -6.29 -13.15
N PRO A 311 -5.14 -5.94 -12.43
CA PRO A 311 -5.24 -5.07 -11.27
C PRO A 311 -5.83 -3.69 -11.59
N VAL A 312 -5.45 -3.04 -12.70
CA VAL A 312 -6.01 -1.71 -13.06
C VAL A 312 -7.54 -1.76 -13.20
N VAL A 313 -8.09 -2.76 -13.88
CA VAL A 313 -9.55 -2.90 -14.06
C VAL A 313 -10.23 -3.16 -12.72
N LEU A 314 -9.74 -4.13 -11.95
CA LEU A 314 -10.34 -4.52 -10.65
C LEU A 314 -10.27 -3.38 -9.62
N PHE A 315 -9.18 -2.62 -9.58
CA PHE A 315 -9.02 -1.51 -8.64
C PHE A 315 -9.81 -0.26 -9.05
N SER A 316 -10.02 -0.05 -10.36
CA SER A 316 -10.84 1.03 -10.90
C SER A 316 -12.32 0.89 -10.57
N THR A 317 -12.83 -0.34 -10.40
CA THR A 317 -14.21 -0.60 -9.94
C THR A 317 -14.33 -0.56 -8.42
N TYR A 318 -13.31 -1.03 -7.69
CA TYR A 318 -13.43 -1.41 -6.28
C TYR A 318 -13.13 -0.30 -5.27
N MET A 319 -12.09 0.53 -5.47
CA MET A 319 -11.45 1.23 -4.32
C MET A 319 -11.08 2.71 -4.56
N LYS A 320 -12.06 3.56 -4.92
CA LYS A 320 -11.86 4.99 -5.22
C LYS A 320 -11.00 5.76 -4.21
N GLN A 321 -11.17 5.50 -2.91
CA GLN A 321 -10.41 6.19 -1.84
C GLN A 321 -8.98 5.66 -1.64
N ARG A 322 -8.69 4.40 -2.05
CA ARG A 322 -7.39 3.75 -1.92
C ARG A 322 -6.62 3.67 -3.25
N LEU A 323 -7.17 4.21 -4.35
CA LEU A 323 -6.52 4.23 -5.67
C LEU A 323 -5.08 4.75 -5.62
N VAL A 324 -4.80 5.77 -4.80
CA VAL A 324 -3.46 6.38 -4.61
C VAL A 324 -2.44 5.44 -3.92
N PHE A 325 -2.89 4.41 -3.23
CA PHE A 325 -2.00 3.41 -2.63
C PHE A 325 -1.86 2.21 -3.56
N ILE A 326 -3.00 1.69 -3.99
CA ILE A 326 -3.12 0.44 -4.74
C ILE A 326 -2.46 0.49 -6.14
N TYR A 327 -2.41 1.66 -6.80
CA TYR A 327 -1.85 1.78 -8.16
C TYR A 327 -0.32 1.59 -8.26
N SER A 328 0.39 1.43 -7.13
CA SER A 328 1.81 1.13 -7.08
C SER A 328 2.17 -0.19 -7.82
N ILE A 329 1.30 -1.20 -7.75
CA ILE A 329 1.54 -2.52 -8.34
C ILE A 329 1.62 -2.46 -9.89
N PRO A 330 0.63 -1.89 -10.62
CA PRO A 330 0.77 -1.61 -12.05
C PRO A 330 2.04 -0.83 -12.42
N LEU A 331 2.37 0.24 -11.70
CA LEU A 331 3.54 1.07 -12.01
C LEU A 331 4.86 0.32 -11.83
N PHE A 332 4.99 -0.47 -10.77
CA PHE A 332 6.15 -1.33 -10.54
C PHE A 332 6.40 -2.27 -11.73
N LEU A 333 5.33 -2.82 -12.31
CA LEU A 333 5.38 -3.68 -13.50
C LEU A 333 5.62 -2.90 -14.81
N MET A 334 5.06 -1.69 -14.96
CA MET A 334 5.31 -0.79 -16.10
C MET A 334 6.80 -0.41 -16.25
N THR A 335 7.60 -0.53 -15.19
CA THR A 335 9.06 -0.32 -15.24
C THR A 335 9.78 -1.17 -16.30
N PHE A 336 9.25 -2.36 -16.62
CA PHE A 336 9.78 -3.17 -17.73
C PHE A 336 9.70 -2.41 -19.05
N TRP A 337 8.60 -1.72 -19.29
CA TRP A 337 8.41 -0.91 -20.48
C TRP A 337 9.30 0.34 -20.42
N VAL A 338 9.41 1.03 -19.28
CA VAL A 338 10.38 2.14 -19.12
C VAL A 338 11.80 1.70 -19.49
N ALA A 339 12.24 0.52 -19.05
CA ALA A 339 13.57 -0.02 -19.37
C ALA A 339 13.74 -0.33 -20.87
N HIS A 340 12.75 -0.97 -21.50
CA HIS A 340 12.77 -1.25 -22.94
C HIS A 340 12.74 0.03 -23.79
N GLY A 341 11.99 1.04 -23.35
CA GLY A 341 11.95 2.38 -23.95
C GLY A 341 13.28 3.11 -23.84
N ALA A 342 13.87 3.16 -22.63
CA ALA A 342 15.18 3.78 -22.39
C ALA A 342 16.27 3.12 -23.25
N ARG A 343 16.27 1.77 -23.31
CA ARG A 343 17.17 0.98 -24.16
C ARG A 343 17.09 1.41 -25.63
N ARG A 344 15.88 1.60 -26.16
CA ARG A 344 15.64 2.08 -27.53
C ARG A 344 16.08 3.52 -27.75
N LEU A 345 15.72 4.43 -26.84
CA LEU A 345 16.08 5.85 -26.92
C LEU A 345 17.61 6.01 -27.01
N PHE A 346 18.34 5.35 -26.12
CA PHE A 346 19.79 5.42 -26.05
C PHE A 346 20.51 4.56 -27.11
N GLU A 347 19.82 3.65 -27.81
CA GLU A 347 20.34 3.00 -29.03
C GLU A 347 20.19 3.92 -30.23
N ARG A 348 19.10 4.68 -30.30
CA ARG A 348 18.87 5.66 -31.38
C ARG A 348 19.76 6.89 -31.24
N PHE A 349 20.03 7.32 -30.01
CA PHE A 349 20.88 8.48 -29.71
C PHE A 349 22.00 8.08 -28.73
N PRO A 350 23.07 7.42 -29.22
CA PRO A 350 24.13 6.86 -28.37
C PRO A 350 25.09 7.90 -27.77
N SER A 351 24.86 9.21 -28.00
CA SER A 351 25.75 10.25 -27.46
C SER A 351 25.70 10.25 -25.92
N LYS A 352 26.87 10.25 -25.28
CA LYS A 352 26.99 10.31 -23.82
C LYS A 352 26.22 11.49 -23.22
N ARG A 353 26.23 12.64 -23.92
CA ARG A 353 25.46 13.84 -23.55
C ARG A 353 23.95 13.57 -23.56
N THR A 354 23.42 12.92 -24.60
CA THR A 354 21.99 12.59 -24.69
C THR A 354 21.58 11.64 -23.57
N VAL A 355 22.34 10.57 -23.32
CA VAL A 355 22.05 9.62 -22.24
C VAL A 355 22.03 10.31 -20.88
N VAL A 356 23.05 11.12 -20.57
CA VAL A 356 23.14 11.86 -19.29
C VAL A 356 22.01 12.89 -19.14
N VAL A 357 21.70 13.67 -20.19
CA VAL A 357 20.62 14.67 -20.15
C VAL A 357 19.25 14.00 -20.00
N SER A 358 18.98 12.92 -20.75
CA SER A 358 17.73 12.16 -20.60
C SER A 358 17.58 11.56 -19.21
N PHE A 359 18.65 10.98 -18.66
CA PHE A 359 18.69 10.44 -17.30
C PHE A 359 18.41 11.51 -16.24
N ALA A 360 19.14 12.63 -16.32
CA ALA A 360 18.96 13.77 -15.42
C ALA A 360 17.53 14.33 -15.49
N ALA A 361 16.98 14.51 -16.69
CA ALA A 361 15.60 14.98 -16.88
C ALA A 361 14.57 14.02 -16.27
N MET A 362 14.71 12.70 -16.51
CA MET A 362 13.79 11.68 -15.99
C MET A 362 13.82 11.55 -14.47
N ILE A 363 14.97 11.84 -13.82
CA ILE A 363 15.10 11.86 -12.36
C ILE A 363 14.66 13.19 -11.75
N ALA A 364 15.02 14.31 -12.36
CA ALA A 364 14.72 15.64 -11.84
C ALA A 364 13.23 16.02 -11.98
N THR A 365 12.56 15.59 -13.05
CA THR A 365 11.18 16.03 -13.32
C THR A 365 10.18 15.57 -12.25
N PRO A 366 10.18 14.30 -11.76
CA PRO A 366 9.35 13.91 -10.61
C PRO A 366 9.62 14.80 -9.38
N ILE A 367 10.89 15.02 -9.02
CA ILE A 367 11.28 15.81 -7.85
C ILE A 367 10.78 17.26 -7.96
N VAL A 368 10.96 17.89 -9.14
CA VAL A 368 10.48 19.25 -9.42
C VAL A 368 8.96 19.32 -9.38
N VAL A 369 8.26 18.36 -9.99
CA VAL A 369 6.78 18.30 -9.96
C VAL A 369 6.27 18.17 -8.52
N TYR A 370 6.87 17.33 -7.70
CA TYR A 370 6.46 17.14 -6.30
C TYR A 370 6.82 18.35 -5.43
N GLY A 371 7.94 19.02 -5.71
CA GLY A 371 8.31 20.29 -5.08
C GLY A 371 7.33 21.42 -5.40
N ILE A 372 6.88 21.52 -6.66
CA ILE A 372 5.84 22.47 -7.08
C ILE A 372 4.51 22.14 -6.38
N VAL A 373 4.13 20.87 -6.28
CA VAL A 373 2.90 20.46 -5.58
C VAL A 373 2.97 20.75 -4.08
N HIS A 374 4.12 20.53 -3.44
CA HIS A 374 4.33 20.90 -2.04
C HIS A 374 4.25 22.42 -1.84
N ALA A 375 4.96 23.22 -2.65
CA ALA A 375 4.90 24.68 -2.57
C ALA A 375 3.50 25.26 -2.89
N CYS A 376 2.73 24.60 -3.75
CA CYS A 376 1.36 24.97 -4.08
C CYS A 376 0.29 24.29 -3.19
N SER A 377 0.68 23.55 -2.15
CA SER A 377 -0.23 22.72 -1.36
C SER A 377 -1.47 23.46 -0.83
N PRO A 378 -1.43 24.73 -0.36
CA PRO A 378 -2.63 25.39 0.15
C PRO A 378 -3.68 25.65 -0.94
N LYS A 379 -3.21 26.02 -2.15
CA LYS A 379 -4.05 26.27 -3.32
C LYS A 379 -4.56 24.97 -3.95
N ILE A 380 -3.76 23.91 -3.93
CA ILE A 380 -4.19 22.58 -4.37
C ILE A 380 -5.23 22.02 -3.38
N ASN A 381 -5.03 22.18 -2.07
CA ASN A 381 -5.94 21.68 -1.05
C ASN A 381 -7.34 22.34 -1.15
N SER A 382 -7.45 23.63 -1.50
CA SER A 382 -8.77 24.26 -1.76
C SER A 382 -9.48 23.64 -2.98
N LEU A 383 -8.75 23.31 -4.05
CA LEU A 383 -9.29 22.61 -5.23
C LEU A 383 -9.66 21.14 -4.93
N LEU A 384 -8.85 20.43 -4.14
CA LEU A 384 -9.15 19.05 -3.71
C LEU A 384 -10.40 18.99 -2.85
N LYS A 385 -10.61 19.98 -1.98
CA LYS A 385 -11.82 20.15 -1.15
C LYS A 385 -13.07 20.33 -2.01
N SER A 386 -13.03 21.19 -3.03
CA SER A 386 -14.19 21.41 -3.92
C SER A 386 -14.46 20.23 -4.85
N SER A 387 -13.42 19.58 -5.38
CA SER A 387 -13.55 18.69 -6.55
C SER A 387 -13.52 17.20 -6.24
N LEU A 388 -12.79 16.75 -5.21
CA LEU A 388 -12.62 15.32 -4.90
C LEU A 388 -13.33 14.88 -3.61
N LYS A 389 -14.00 15.79 -2.89
CA LYS A 389 -14.68 15.51 -1.61
C LYS A 389 -13.78 14.79 -0.58
N ILE A 390 -12.47 15.05 -0.62
CA ILE A 390 -11.53 14.46 0.34
C ILE A 390 -11.79 15.10 1.71
N ARG A 391 -12.14 14.29 2.71
CA ARG A 391 -12.42 14.77 4.07
C ARG A 391 -11.24 15.57 4.64
N ASN A 392 -11.55 16.65 5.34
CA ASN A 392 -10.56 17.46 6.04
C ASN A 392 -10.40 16.91 7.47
N ILE A 393 -9.17 16.62 7.88
CA ILE A 393 -8.84 16.23 9.27
C ILE A 393 -7.91 17.33 9.80
N PRO A 394 -8.07 17.82 11.05
CA PRO A 394 -7.16 18.81 11.62
C PRO A 394 -5.71 18.33 11.54
N HIS A 395 -4.78 19.26 11.33
CA HIS A 395 -3.34 19.00 11.18
C HIS A 395 -2.95 18.03 10.05
N ARG A 396 -3.85 17.72 9.11
CA ARG A 396 -3.55 16.95 7.89
C ARG A 396 -3.86 17.76 6.64
N ASP A 397 -2.84 18.40 6.05
CA ASP A 397 -2.99 18.94 4.71
C ASP A 397 -3.19 17.79 3.70
N ASN A 398 -4.31 17.81 2.99
CA ASN A 398 -4.67 16.72 2.07
C ASN A 398 -3.82 16.73 0.79
N ALA A 399 -3.34 17.88 0.32
CA ALA A 399 -2.48 17.93 -0.86
C ALA A 399 -1.11 17.32 -0.52
N GLU A 400 -0.54 17.69 0.62
CA GLU A 400 0.70 17.10 1.11
C GLU A 400 0.54 15.61 1.44
N TYR A 401 -0.54 15.22 2.12
CA TYR A 401 -0.79 13.83 2.52
C TYR A 401 -1.06 12.87 1.35
N PHE A 402 -1.61 13.34 0.23
CA PHE A 402 -1.92 12.47 -0.92
C PHE A 402 -1.02 12.63 -2.14
N LEU A 403 -0.23 13.72 -2.25
CA LEU A 403 0.53 14.02 -3.47
C LEU A 403 2.04 14.27 -3.24
N VAL A 404 2.48 14.55 -2.00
CA VAL A 404 3.91 14.73 -1.69
C VAL A 404 4.45 13.41 -1.12
N PRO A 405 5.48 12.79 -1.71
CA PRO A 405 5.87 11.42 -1.34
C PRO A 405 6.83 11.31 -0.14
N TRP A 406 7.51 12.38 0.27
CA TRP A 406 8.36 12.38 1.46
C TRP A 406 7.56 12.71 2.73
N ARG A 407 8.00 12.15 3.88
CA ARG A 407 7.19 12.11 5.11
C ARG A 407 7.94 12.50 6.40
N PHE A 408 9.21 12.87 6.30
CA PHE A 408 10.07 13.20 7.45
C PHE A 408 9.59 14.35 8.35
N GLN A 409 8.66 15.21 7.91
CA GLN A 409 8.15 16.37 8.67
C GLN A 409 6.77 16.15 9.32
N GLY A 410 6.18 14.96 9.19
CA GLY A 410 4.78 14.70 9.56
C GLY A 410 4.48 14.64 11.07
N THR A 411 4.33 15.78 11.74
CA THR A 411 3.91 15.85 13.16
C THR A 411 2.39 15.95 13.38
N GLY A 412 1.60 15.95 12.31
CA GLY A 412 0.17 16.29 12.37
C GLY A 412 -0.70 15.32 13.19
N THR A 413 -0.39 14.02 13.16
CA THR A 413 -1.05 13.00 13.99
C THR A 413 -0.85 13.25 15.48
N LYS A 414 0.37 13.60 15.88
CA LYS A 414 0.72 13.89 17.27
C LYS A 414 0.02 15.15 17.78
N LYS A 415 0.07 16.26 17.03
CA LYS A 415 -0.64 17.51 17.38
C LYS A 415 -2.15 17.31 17.52
N PHE A 416 -2.74 16.56 16.58
CA PHE A 416 -4.15 16.18 16.67
C PHE A 416 -4.45 15.38 17.94
N ALA A 417 -3.61 14.40 18.30
CA ALA A 417 -3.79 13.63 19.51
C ALA A 417 -3.61 14.46 20.79
N GLU A 418 -2.62 15.37 20.83
CA GLU A 418 -2.42 16.32 21.95
C GLU A 418 -3.68 17.16 22.19
N GLU A 419 -4.25 17.75 21.14
CA GLU A 419 -5.50 18.53 21.25
C GLU A 419 -6.70 17.66 21.64
N ILE A 420 -6.88 16.49 21.03
CA ILE A 420 -8.02 15.61 21.34
C ILE A 420 -7.95 15.06 22.76
N PHE A 421 -6.77 14.66 23.26
CA PHE A 421 -6.64 14.17 24.63
C PHE A 421 -6.80 15.28 25.68
N ALA A 422 -6.35 16.51 25.39
CA ALA A 422 -6.60 17.65 26.26
C ALA A 422 -8.09 18.03 26.32
N LEU A 423 -8.83 17.89 25.21
CA LEU A 423 -10.28 18.14 25.16
C LEU A 423 -11.11 17.02 25.81
N ALA A 424 -10.64 15.78 25.77
CA ALA A 424 -11.40 14.60 26.20
C ALA A 424 -10.93 14.01 27.55
N ASP A 425 -10.22 14.77 28.39
CA ASP A 425 -9.70 14.28 29.68
C ASP A 425 -10.81 13.67 30.56
N GLY A 426 -10.58 12.44 31.05
CA GLY A 426 -11.55 11.64 31.79
C GLY A 426 -12.77 11.15 30.99
N GLY A 427 -12.84 11.43 29.69
CA GLY A 427 -13.98 11.14 28.81
C GLY A 427 -13.77 9.97 27.83
N ILE A 428 -14.67 9.89 26.85
CA ILE A 428 -14.69 8.89 25.78
C ILE A 428 -14.66 9.58 24.40
N VAL A 429 -13.84 9.04 23.52
CA VAL A 429 -13.64 9.45 22.13
C VAL A 429 -14.17 8.37 21.19
N TYR A 430 -15.20 8.67 20.39
CA TYR A 430 -15.68 7.75 19.35
C TYR A 430 -15.18 8.19 17.98
N SER A 431 -14.26 7.45 17.36
CA SER A 431 -13.65 7.83 16.10
C SER A 431 -13.99 6.88 14.95
N ASP A 432 -13.99 7.37 13.71
CA ASP A 432 -13.77 6.48 12.57
C ASP A 432 -12.32 5.93 12.58
N PHE A 433 -12.07 4.88 11.79
CA PHE A 433 -10.79 4.18 11.72
C PHE A 433 -9.53 5.09 11.60
N THR A 434 -9.63 6.22 10.89
CA THR A 434 -8.44 6.97 10.47
C THR A 434 -7.85 7.90 11.52
N PRO A 435 -8.66 8.61 12.34
CA PRO A 435 -8.17 9.21 13.58
C PRO A 435 -8.06 8.20 14.72
N TYR A 436 -8.85 7.12 14.74
CA TYR A 436 -8.80 6.09 15.79
C TYR A 436 -7.40 5.48 15.91
N ALA A 437 -6.88 4.94 14.81
CA ALA A 437 -5.62 4.18 14.84
C ALA A 437 -4.41 5.00 15.37
N PRO A 438 -4.16 6.27 14.96
CA PRO A 438 -3.07 7.05 15.54
C PRO A 438 -3.34 7.50 16.98
N LEU A 439 -4.59 7.76 17.38
CA LEU A 439 -4.92 8.04 18.79
C LEU A 439 -4.59 6.82 19.67
N GLU A 440 -5.05 5.63 19.27
CA GLU A 440 -4.81 4.37 19.99
C GLU A 440 -3.31 4.05 20.07
N TYR A 441 -2.56 4.23 18.97
CA TYR A 441 -1.09 4.09 18.99
C TYR A 441 -0.42 5.04 19.98
N LEU A 442 -0.76 6.34 19.95
CA LEU A 442 -0.13 7.34 20.81
C LEU A 442 -0.50 7.16 22.28
N LYS A 443 -1.71 6.68 22.56
CA LYS A 443 -2.12 6.27 23.91
C LYS A 443 -1.31 5.08 24.40
N THR A 444 -1.28 3.99 23.65
CA THR A 444 -0.68 2.73 24.07
C THR A 444 0.86 2.79 24.12
N TYR A 445 1.50 3.47 23.17
CA TYR A 445 2.97 3.48 23.06
C TYR A 445 3.64 4.75 23.58
N HIS A 446 2.95 5.89 23.65
CA HIS A 446 3.49 7.15 24.20
C HIS A 446 2.80 7.58 25.51
N GLY A 447 1.85 6.79 26.05
CA GLY A 447 1.15 7.07 27.31
C GLY A 447 0.19 8.27 27.28
N MET A 448 -0.13 8.79 26.09
CA MET A 448 -0.91 10.02 25.92
C MET A 448 -2.40 9.77 26.23
N GLY A 449 -3.05 10.68 26.95
CA GLY A 449 -4.48 10.55 27.26
C GLY A 449 -4.81 9.29 28.07
N ALA A 450 -4.00 8.96 29.08
CA ALA A 450 -4.18 7.76 29.90
C ALA A 450 -5.57 7.65 30.57
N THR A 451 -6.19 8.79 30.89
CA THR A 451 -7.56 8.94 31.43
C THR A 451 -8.67 8.78 30.38
N VAL A 452 -8.32 8.86 29.09
CA VAL A 452 -9.25 8.96 27.96
C VAL A 452 -9.53 7.58 27.38
N LYS A 453 -10.79 7.21 27.22
CA LYS A 453 -11.18 6.00 26.47
C LYS A 453 -11.35 6.34 24.99
N ILE A 454 -10.89 5.45 24.10
CA ILE A 454 -11.07 5.58 22.66
C ILE A 454 -11.90 4.37 22.21
N LYS A 455 -12.89 4.60 21.35
CA LYS A 455 -13.75 3.57 20.74
C LYS A 455 -13.89 3.83 19.24
N MET A 456 -14.10 2.77 18.47
CA MET A 456 -14.56 2.88 17.09
C MET A 456 -16.04 3.27 17.03
N LYS A 457 -16.43 4.02 16.00
CA LYS A 457 -17.82 4.48 15.81
C LYS A 457 -18.84 3.32 15.75
N GLU A 458 -18.40 2.15 15.29
CA GLU A 458 -19.23 0.96 15.14
C GLU A 458 -19.44 0.16 16.45
N GLU A 459 -18.79 0.55 17.56
CA GLU A 459 -18.98 -0.08 18.86
C GLU A 459 -20.28 0.38 19.54
N ARG A 460 -21.02 -0.56 20.15
CA ARG A 460 -22.23 -0.24 20.92
C ARG A 460 -21.89 0.51 22.20
N ILE A 461 -22.63 1.59 22.46
CA ILE A 461 -22.68 2.25 23.77
C ILE A 461 -23.40 1.30 24.73
N THR A 462 -22.79 0.94 25.86
CA THR A 462 -23.51 0.16 26.89
C THR A 462 -24.33 1.08 27.80
N PRO A 463 -25.45 0.63 28.39
CA PRO A 463 -26.34 1.52 29.18
C PRO A 463 -25.67 2.23 30.36
N GLY A 464 -24.60 1.66 30.95
CA GLY A 464 -23.81 2.30 32.00
C GLY A 464 -22.75 3.30 31.50
N GLU A 465 -22.45 3.32 30.20
CA GLU A 465 -21.53 4.27 29.56
C GLU A 465 -22.25 5.52 29.04
N ALA A 466 -23.57 5.46 28.85
CA ALA A 466 -24.39 6.61 28.44
C ALA A 466 -24.29 7.81 29.40
N TYR A 467 -23.89 7.56 30.66
CA TYR A 467 -23.70 8.56 31.71
C TYR A 467 -22.27 9.18 31.77
N LYS A 468 -21.42 9.04 30.73
CA LYS A 468 -20.01 9.56 30.73
C LYS A 468 -19.57 10.27 29.42
N TYR A 469 -18.59 11.18 29.56
CA TYR A 469 -18.47 12.43 28.76
C TYR A 469 -17.59 12.42 27.47
N GLY A 470 -17.48 13.56 26.73
CA GLY A 470 -16.61 13.84 25.53
C GLY A 470 -16.97 15.10 24.67
N ILE A 471 -16.15 15.58 23.71
CA ILE A 471 -16.36 16.85 22.91
C ILE A 471 -16.31 16.70 21.36
N LEU A 472 -17.33 17.15 20.60
CA LEU A 472 -17.51 16.87 19.15
C LEU A 472 -16.52 17.56 18.18
N TYR A 473 -16.05 16.84 17.14
CA TYR A 473 -15.27 17.42 16.04
C TYR A 473 -15.73 16.95 14.63
N GLY A 474 -15.88 17.90 13.71
CA GLY A 474 -16.68 17.79 12.48
C GLY A 474 -16.58 16.48 11.66
N SER A 475 -17.76 15.95 11.29
CA SER A 475 -18.06 14.86 10.34
C SER A 475 -17.36 13.50 10.51
N SER A 476 -16.43 13.35 11.47
CA SER A 476 -15.44 12.27 11.44
C SER A 476 -15.13 11.68 12.83
N VAL A 477 -15.40 12.42 13.92
CA VAL A 477 -15.17 11.96 15.29
C VAL A 477 -16.30 12.47 16.21
N TRP A 478 -16.89 11.57 16.98
CA TRP A 478 -18.07 11.76 17.83
C TRP A 478 -17.68 11.67 19.30
N PHE A 479 -18.29 12.49 20.16
CA PHE A 479 -18.00 12.56 21.59
C PHE A 479 -19.18 13.32 22.28
N LEU A 480 -19.38 13.27 23.62
CA LEU A 480 -20.64 13.70 24.30
C LEU A 480 -20.46 14.26 25.75
N ALA A 481 -20.69 15.54 26.11
CA ALA A 481 -20.48 16.09 27.49
C ALA A 481 -21.64 16.97 27.98
N ARG A 482 -21.72 17.49 29.23
CA ARG A 482 -20.92 17.56 30.50
C ARG A 482 -21.95 17.40 31.66
N HIS A 483 -21.58 17.03 32.89
CA HIS A 483 -22.56 16.99 34.02
C HIS A 483 -22.72 18.35 34.70
N ILE A 484 -23.96 18.71 35.08
CA ILE A 484 -24.28 19.68 36.14
C ILE A 484 -24.87 18.90 37.32
N ALA A 485 -24.73 19.41 38.55
CA ALA A 485 -24.97 18.66 39.79
C ALA A 485 -26.37 17.98 39.89
N PRO A 486 -26.53 16.93 40.72
CA PRO A 486 -27.80 16.23 40.85
C PRO A 486 -28.93 17.17 41.28
N GLY A 487 -29.89 17.44 40.39
CA GLY A 487 -31.05 18.29 40.65
C GLY A 487 -31.34 19.39 39.62
N GLU A 488 -30.44 19.65 38.66
CA GLU A 488 -30.71 20.59 37.55
C GLU A 488 -30.95 19.85 36.22
N MET A 489 -31.85 20.40 35.38
CA MET A 489 -32.50 19.69 34.26
C MET A 489 -31.56 19.19 33.16
N ASP A 490 -31.95 18.05 32.56
CA ASP A 490 -31.29 17.38 31.44
C ASP A 490 -31.13 18.27 30.19
N TYR A 491 -29.88 18.52 29.77
CA TYR A 491 -29.57 18.97 28.41
C TYR A 491 -28.18 18.51 27.95
N MET A 492 -28.04 18.33 26.63
CA MET A 492 -26.83 17.88 25.97
C MET A 492 -26.17 19.03 25.21
N GLU A 493 -24.93 19.38 25.55
CA GLU A 493 -24.22 20.51 24.94
C GLU A 493 -23.33 20.04 23.76
N VAL A 494 -23.74 20.41 22.55
CA VAL A 494 -23.05 20.03 21.30
C VAL A 494 -22.08 21.14 20.92
N VAL A 495 -20.87 21.09 21.49
CA VAL A 495 -19.77 22.00 21.15
C VAL A 495 -19.18 21.60 19.80
N ARG A 496 -19.32 22.45 18.77
CA ARG A 496 -18.71 22.26 17.45
C ARG A 496 -17.50 23.17 17.33
N ALA A 497 -16.39 22.69 16.75
CA ALA A 497 -15.28 23.57 16.40
C ALA A 497 -15.75 24.76 15.54
N PRO A 498 -15.21 25.98 15.71
CA PRO A 498 -15.82 27.20 15.19
C PRO A 498 -16.02 27.18 13.67
N ASP A 499 -17.29 27.30 13.25
CA ASP A 499 -17.66 27.57 11.86
C ASP A 499 -17.77 29.11 11.72
N PRO A 500 -16.94 29.78 10.90
CA PRO A 500 -16.98 31.24 10.79
C PRO A 500 -18.32 31.83 10.35
N LYS A 501 -19.28 30.99 9.91
CA LYS A 501 -20.61 31.39 9.45
C LYS A 501 -21.76 30.91 10.34
N ARG A 502 -21.48 30.10 11.37
CA ARG A 502 -22.50 29.55 12.29
C ARG A 502 -21.92 29.46 13.69
N GLY A 503 -22.56 30.14 14.64
CA GLY A 503 -22.06 30.34 16.00
C GLY A 503 -21.68 29.06 16.77
N PRO A 504 -20.89 29.21 17.85
CA PRO A 504 -20.12 28.10 18.44
C PRO A 504 -20.91 26.95 19.09
N TYR A 505 -22.21 27.08 19.35
CA TYR A 505 -22.97 26.13 20.17
C TYR A 505 -24.31 25.73 19.53
N TRP A 506 -24.67 24.45 19.68
CA TRP A 506 -26.04 23.96 19.53
C TRP A 506 -26.44 23.24 20.81
N ARG A 507 -27.66 23.48 21.28
CA ARG A 507 -28.27 22.81 22.44
C ARG A 507 -29.20 21.72 21.92
N ILE A 508 -29.10 20.51 22.49
CA ILE A 508 -30.07 19.44 22.26
C ILE A 508 -30.63 19.08 23.63
N ASP A 509 -31.91 19.39 23.87
CA ASP A 509 -32.61 18.92 25.06
C ASP A 509 -33.03 17.46 24.84
N TYR A 510 -32.75 16.59 25.82
CA TYR A 510 -33.02 15.16 25.72
C TYR A 510 -34.26 14.81 26.55
N SER A 511 -35.18 14.02 25.97
CA SER A 511 -36.28 13.40 26.72
C SER A 511 -35.99 11.90 26.87
N PRO A 512 -36.22 11.27 28.03
CA PRO A 512 -36.01 9.82 28.21
C PRO A 512 -36.78 8.91 27.24
N GLU A 513 -37.72 9.45 26.46
CA GLU A 513 -38.62 8.71 25.57
C GLU A 513 -38.21 8.68 24.07
N ASN A 514 -37.11 9.33 23.64
CA ASN A 514 -36.67 9.33 22.23
C ASN A 514 -35.15 9.16 22.02
#